data_AF-A0A7J4KTQ4-F1
#
_entry.id   AF-A0A7J4KTQ4-F1
#
_cell.length_a   1.000
_cell.length_b   1.000
_cell.length_c   1.000
_cell.angle_alpha   90.00
_cell.angle_beta   90.00
_cell.angle_gamma   90.00
#
_symmetry.space_group_name_H-M   'P 1'
#
loop_
_entity.id
_entity.type
_entity.pdbx_description
1 polymer ?
#
loop_
_entity_poly.entity_id
_entity_poly.type
_entity_poly.pdbx_seq_one_letter_code
_entity_poly.pdbx_strand_id
1 'polypeptide(L)' 'MKIIKEKSREYKGNSYFKYKVNIPEGALRRANLNEGDELQINSEPG' A
#
# COMPACT_ATOMS: atom_id res chain seq x y z
N MET A 1 -8.33 7.06 -0.94
CA MET A 1 -7.14 6.25 -0.58
C MET A 1 -6.01 7.20 -0.22
N LYS A 2 -5.19 6.87 0.78
CA LYS A 2 -4.03 7.66 1.18
C LYS A 2 -2.82 6.74 1.24
N ILE A 3 -1.69 7.20 0.69
CA ILE A 3 -0.40 6.52 0.84
C ILE A 3 0.19 6.95 2.20
N ILE A 4 0.53 5.96 3.02
CA ILE A 4 1.16 6.12 4.33
C ILE A 4 2.60 5.66 4.20
N LYS A 5 3.54 6.56 4.50
CA LYS A 5 4.97 6.27 4.51
C LYS A 5 5.39 6.00 5.96
N GLU A 6 5.88 4.80 6.24
CA GLU A 6 6.34 4.40 7.57
C GLU A 6 7.84 4.06 7.54
N LYS A 7 8.59 4.52 8.53
CA LYS A 7 10.00 4.13 8.71
C LYS A 7 10.03 2.64 9.04
N SER A 8 10.68 1.85 8.20
CA SER A 8 10.76 0.41 8.39
C SER A 8 11.99 0.01 9.17
N ARG A 9 13.17 0.49 8.76
CA ARG A 9 14.44 0.18 9.41
C ARG A 9 15.50 1.20 9.02
N GLU A 10 16.54 1.25 9.82
CA GLU A 10 17.78 1.93 9.47
C GLU A 10 18.88 0.87 9.32
N TYR A 11 19.64 0.93 8.24
CA TYR A 11 20.73 -0.01 7.99
C TYR A 11 21.89 0.70 7.28
N LYS A 12 23.08 0.64 7.90
CA LYS A 12 24.31 1.32 7.42
C LYS A 12 24.09 2.81 7.09
N GLY A 13 23.38 3.53 7.97
CA GLY A 13 23.06 4.95 7.78
C GLY A 13 21.95 5.25 6.76
N ASN A 14 21.41 4.23 6.09
CA ASN A 14 20.30 4.40 5.15
C ASN A 14 18.96 4.11 5.84
N SER A 15 18.02 5.04 5.71
CA SER A 15 16.63 4.87 6.16
C SER A 15 15.79 4.19 5.09
N TYR A 16 15.21 3.05 5.44
CA TYR A 16 14.29 2.30 4.60
C TYR A 16 12.85 2.57 5.04
N PHE A 17 11.96 2.79 4.08
CA PHE A 17 10.56 3.08 4.32
C PHE A 17 9.68 2.03 3.67
N LYS A 18 8.57 1.71 4.33
CA LYS A 18 7.46 0.93 3.76
C LYS A 18 6.34 1.89 3.39
N TYR A 19 5.74 1.67 2.22
CA TYR A 19 4.56 2.41 1.78
C TYR A 19 3.35 1.49 1.94
N LYS A 20 2.31 2.00 2.59
CA LYS A 20 1.02 1.33 2.75
C LYS A 20 -0.06 2.17 2.10
N VAL A 21 -1.05 1.53 1.49
CA VAL A 21 -2.24 2.23 0.96
C VAL A 21 -3.42 1.87 1.84
N ASN A 22 -4.09 2.88 2.39
CA ASN A 22 -5.34 2.63 3.10
C ASN A 22 -6.52 2.56 2.12
N ILE A 23 -7.13 1.38 2.03
CA ILE A 23 -8.30 1.11 1.20
C ILE A 23 -9.56 1.20 2.09
N PRO A 24 -10.50 2.12 1.81
CA PRO A 24 -11.74 2.20 2.56
C PRO A 24 -12.56 0.91 2.46
N GLU A 25 -13.18 0.47 3.56
CA GLU A 25 -13.96 -0.78 3.61
C GLU A 25 -15.09 -0.82 2.56
N GLY A 26 -15.79 0.30 2.35
CA GLY A 26 -16.83 0.38 1.32
C GLY A 26 -16.31 0.18 -0.11
N ALA A 27 -15.04 0.48 -0.37
CA ALA A 27 -14.42 0.20 -1.67
C ALA A 27 -14.09 -1.29 -1.83
N LEU A 28 -13.59 -1.93 -0.76
CA LEU A 28 -13.35 -3.38 -0.74
C LEU A 28 -14.64 -4.17 -1.02
N ARG A 29 -15.73 -3.81 -0.32
CA ARG A 29 -17.04 -4.47 -0.50
C ARG A 29 -17.59 -4.31 -1.91
N ARG A 30 -17.49 -3.11 -2.50
CA ARG A 30 -17.95 -2.88 -3.89
C ARG A 30 -17.12 -3.65 -4.92
N ALA A 31 -15.83 -3.83 -4.66
CA ALA A 31 -14.93 -4.59 -5.53
C ALA A 31 -14.95 -6.09 -5.25
N ASN A 32 -15.70 -6.55 -4.23
CA ASN A 32 -15.74 -7.93 -3.76
C ASN A 32 -14.35 -8.54 -3.49
N LEU A 33 -13.46 -7.71 -2.93
CA LEU A 33 -12.08 -8.10 -2.62
C LEU A 33 -12.00 -8.75 -1.23
N ASN A 34 -11.34 -9.91 -1.17
CA ASN A 34 -11.11 -10.68 0.05
C ASN A 34 -9.62 -10.75 0.39
N GLU A 35 -9.32 -11.15 1.63
CA GLU A 35 -7.95 -11.41 2.04
C GLU A 35 -7.36 -12.57 1.23
N GLY A 36 -6.16 -12.34 0.66
CA GLY A 36 -5.49 -13.31 -0.20
C GLY A 36 -5.73 -13.12 -1.70
N ASP A 37 -6.69 -12.27 -2.09
CA ASP A 37 -6.90 -11.94 -3.49
C ASP A 37 -5.70 -11.16 -4.05
N GLU A 38 -5.28 -11.52 -5.27
CA GLU A 38 -4.21 -10.81 -5.97
C GLU A 38 -4.73 -9.48 -6.55
N LEU A 39 -3.97 -8.42 -6.33
CA LEU A 39 -4.27 -7.09 -6.86
C LEU A 39 -3.31 -6.75 -7.99
N GLN A 40 -3.85 -6.48 -9.18
CA GLN A 40 -3.08 -5.90 -10.26
C GLN A 40 -2.90 -4.39 -10.01
N ILE A 41 -1.67 -3.95 -9.76
CA ILE A 41 -1.33 -2.55 -9.50
C ILE A 41 -0.58 -2.00 -10.72
N ASN A 42 -1.17 -1.01 -11.38
CA ASN A 42 -0.53 -0.25 -12.45
C ASN A 42 -0.04 1.09 -11.88
N SER A 43 1.20 1.46 -12.18
CA SER A 43 1.73 2.79 -11.86
C SER A 43 2.02 3.56 -13.15
N GLU A 44 1.42 4.73 -13.29
CA GLU A 44 1.83 5.70 -14.29
C GLU A 44 2.88 6.64 -13.68
N PRO A 45 3.99 6.94 -14.37
CA PRO A 45 4.91 7.99 -13.94
C PRO A 45 4.19 9.33 -14.07
N GLY A 46 4.06 10.04 -12.93
CA GLY A 46 3.52 11.39 -12.85
C GLY A 46 4.57 12.46 -13.10
#